data_AF-A0A803LFP6-F1
#
_entry.id   AF-A0A803LFP6-F1
#
_cell.length_a   1.000
_cell.length_b   1.000
_cell.length_c   1.000
_cell.angle_alpha   90.00
_cell.angle_beta   90.00
_cell.angle_gamma   90.00
#
_symmetry.space_group_name_H-M   'P 1'
#
loop_
_entity.id
_entity.type
_entity.pdbx_description
1 polymer ?
#
loop_
_entity_poly.entity_id
_entity_poly.type
_entity_poly.pdbx_seq_one_letter_code
_entity_poly.pdbx_strand_id
1 'polypeptide(L)'
;MGSRRRYDRATYVKLQPHSVKFLDIRSPKDVLESAFCSGYACLTVGDTIVIRHEGKTLYVDIVQAMPSDAVCVIETDVEVDFALPLDYIEPPKPVSKPLPKPEKDVKESSSFVPFSGRGRRLNESNYTANEDLAAVVISNTSTKLSSETSNIGQSLKPPSPVKNTA
;
A
#
# COMPACT_ATOMS: atom_id res chain seq x y z
N MET A 1 52.84 -8.47 15.25
CA MET A 1 51.90 -9.61 15.21
C MET A 1 50.50 -9.03 15.33
N GLY A 2 49.76 -8.93 14.22
CA GLY A 2 48.47 -8.24 14.22
C GLY A 2 47.43 -9.07 14.97
N SER A 3 46.85 -8.52 16.03
CA SER A 3 45.73 -9.13 16.74
C SER A 3 44.56 -9.29 15.76
N ARG A 4 44.18 -10.54 15.44
CA ARG A 4 42.93 -10.80 14.70
C ARG A 4 41.77 -10.32 15.57
N ARG A 5 41.04 -9.32 15.10
CA ARG A 5 39.79 -8.89 15.75
C ARG A 5 38.77 -10.02 15.58
N ARG A 6 38.23 -10.48 16.70
CA ARG A 6 37.11 -11.43 16.76
C ARG A 6 35.87 -10.59 17.05
N TYR A 7 34.83 -10.74 16.23
CA TYR A 7 33.51 -10.15 16.47
C TYR A 7 32.59 -11.18 17.13
N ASP A 8 31.64 -10.72 17.93
CA ASP A 8 30.62 -11.57 18.52
C ASP A 8 29.63 -12.06 17.47
N ARG A 9 28.97 -13.19 17.75
CA ARG A 9 27.93 -13.74 16.87
C ARG A 9 26.68 -12.86 16.97
N ALA A 10 26.15 -12.47 15.82
CA ALA A 10 24.90 -11.73 15.77
C ALA A 10 23.75 -12.61 16.26
N THR A 11 22.82 -12.03 17.02
CA THR A 11 21.54 -12.67 17.37
C THR A 11 20.38 -11.95 16.70
N TYR A 12 20.47 -10.63 16.62
CA TYR A 12 19.47 -9.77 16.02
C TYR A 12 20.12 -8.62 15.26
N VAL A 13 19.58 -8.31 14.09
CA VAL A 13 19.99 -7.16 13.28
C VAL A 13 18.77 -6.46 12.70
N LYS A 14 18.74 -5.14 12.80
CA LYS A 14 17.74 -4.29 12.17
C LYS A 14 18.31 -3.67 10.91
N LEU A 15 17.68 -4.00 9.79
CA LEU A 15 18.09 -3.55 8.46
C LEU A 15 17.08 -2.55 7.90
N GLN A 16 17.57 -1.48 7.30
CA GLN A 16 16.75 -0.46 6.66
C GLN A 16 17.03 -0.43 5.15
N PRO A 17 16.12 -0.94 4.31
CA PRO A 17 16.30 -0.85 2.87
C PRO A 17 16.18 0.61 2.41
N HIS A 18 16.95 1.02 1.39
CA HIS A 18 16.77 2.36 0.80
C HIS A 18 15.52 2.38 -0.08
N SER A 19 15.39 1.37 -0.95
CA SER A 19 14.36 1.34 -1.98
C SER A 19 13.20 0.41 -1.64
N VAL A 20 11.98 0.86 -1.97
CA VAL A 20 10.74 0.06 -1.89
C VAL A 20 10.83 -1.23 -2.72
N LYS A 21 11.69 -1.26 -3.74
CA LYS A 21 11.94 -2.45 -4.57
C LYS A 21 12.42 -3.67 -3.79
N PHE A 22 12.99 -3.46 -2.59
CA PHE A 22 13.33 -4.55 -1.69
C PHE A 22 12.08 -5.24 -1.12
N LEU A 23 10.98 -4.50 -0.91
CA LEU A 23 9.70 -5.03 -0.45
C LEU A 23 8.95 -5.80 -1.55
N ASP A 24 9.20 -5.48 -2.82
CA ASP A 24 8.60 -6.21 -3.96
C ASP A 24 9.16 -7.63 -4.11
N ILE A 25 10.25 -7.95 -3.42
CA ILE A 25 10.88 -9.27 -3.48
C ILE A 25 10.03 -10.25 -2.67
N ARG A 26 9.57 -11.31 -3.34
CA ARG A 26 8.68 -12.32 -2.74
C ARG A 26 9.32 -13.10 -1.59
N SER A 27 10.64 -13.29 -1.64
CA SER A 27 11.43 -13.99 -0.62
C SER A 27 12.62 -13.13 -0.15
N PRO A 28 12.43 -12.25 0.86
CA PRO A 28 13.51 -11.42 1.39
C PRO A 28 14.62 -12.22 2.09
N LYS A 29 14.34 -13.47 2.49
CA LYS A 29 15.34 -14.38 3.09
C LYS A 29 16.43 -14.77 2.10
N ASP A 30 16.05 -15.19 0.90
CA ASP A 30 17.00 -15.63 -0.15
C ASP A 30 17.97 -14.50 -0.53
N VAL A 31 17.47 -13.27 -0.55
CA VAL A 31 18.26 -12.06 -0.81
C VAL A 31 19.36 -11.88 0.25
N LEU A 32 19.00 -12.09 1.52
CA LEU A 32 19.93 -11.99 2.63
C LEU A 32 20.90 -13.16 2.69
N GLU A 33 20.44 -14.38 2.41
CA GLU A 33 21.32 -15.56 2.32
C GLU A 33 22.37 -15.36 1.23
N SER A 34 21.96 -14.90 0.05
CA SER A 34 22.89 -14.58 -1.04
C SER A 34 23.86 -13.47 -0.63
N ALA A 35 23.39 -12.42 0.05
CA ALA A 35 24.23 -11.32 0.51
C ALA A 35 25.28 -11.78 1.52
N PHE A 36 24.87 -12.45 2.61
CA PHE A 36 25.76 -12.89 3.67
C PHE A 36 26.74 -13.95 3.18
N CYS A 37 26.31 -14.86 2.29
CA CYS A 37 27.22 -15.85 1.69
C CYS A 37 28.23 -15.24 0.71
N SER A 38 27.88 -14.14 0.02
CA SER A 38 28.72 -13.55 -1.04
C SER A 38 29.94 -12.78 -0.51
N GLY A 39 29.85 -12.22 0.70
CA GLY A 39 31.00 -11.51 1.27
C GLY A 39 30.76 -10.69 2.53
N TYR A 40 29.52 -10.58 3.01
CA TYR A 40 29.24 -9.84 4.25
C TYR A 40 29.39 -10.74 5.47
N ALA A 41 30.64 -10.90 5.89
CA ALA A 41 31.02 -11.67 7.07
C ALA A 41 30.65 -10.96 8.39
N CYS A 42 30.89 -9.65 8.41
CA CYS A 42 30.71 -8.81 9.59
C CYS A 42 29.89 -7.59 9.21
N LEU A 43 28.98 -7.22 10.10
CA LEU A 43 28.11 -6.07 9.97
C LEU A 43 28.40 -5.09 11.11
N THR A 44 28.36 -3.82 10.79
CA THR A 44 28.65 -2.71 11.70
C THR A 44 27.48 -1.73 11.66
N VAL A 45 27.01 -1.30 12.83
CA VAL A 45 25.91 -0.34 12.91
C VAL A 45 26.31 0.98 12.23
N GLY A 46 25.44 1.50 11.37
CA GLY A 46 25.67 2.69 10.57
C GLY A 46 26.33 2.45 9.22
N ASP A 47 26.70 1.21 8.90
CA ASP A 47 27.22 0.87 7.57
C ASP A 47 26.10 0.52 6.58
N THR A 48 26.35 0.83 5.30
CA THR A 48 25.49 0.47 4.18
C THR A 48 26.07 -0.73 3.43
N ILE A 49 25.30 -1.80 3.34
CA ILE A 49 25.65 -2.99 2.56
C ILE A 49 24.97 -2.96 1.18
N VAL A 50 25.66 -3.50 0.18
CA VAL A 50 25.16 -3.58 -1.21
C VAL A 50 24.79 -5.01 -1.52
N ILE A 51 23.51 -5.27 -1.75
CA ILE A 51 23.00 -6.59 -2.08
C ILE A 51 22.74 -6.67 -3.59
N ARG A 52 23.22 -7.74 -4.22
CA ARG A 52 22.99 -8.01 -5.65
C ARG A 52 22.03 -9.18 -5.78
N HIS A 53 20.84 -8.91 -6.30
CA HIS A 53 19.81 -9.93 -6.48
C HIS A 53 19.13 -9.76 -7.84
N GLU A 54 19.00 -10.84 -8.62
CA GLU A 54 18.32 -10.83 -9.94
C GLU A 54 18.84 -9.74 -10.91
N GLY A 55 20.14 -9.45 -10.86
CA GLY A 55 20.75 -8.40 -11.69
C GLY A 55 20.46 -6.96 -11.24
N LYS A 56 19.79 -6.77 -10.10
CA LYS A 56 19.57 -5.46 -9.47
C LYS A 56 20.52 -5.27 -8.28
N THR A 57 20.99 -4.05 -8.11
CA THR A 57 21.76 -3.62 -6.94
C THR A 57 20.82 -2.90 -5.97
N LEU A 58 20.80 -3.34 -4.72
CA LEU A 58 19.98 -2.81 -3.64
C LEU A 58 20.90 -2.37 -2.51
N TYR A 59 20.54 -1.28 -1.86
CA TYR A 59 21.28 -0.72 -0.73
C TYR A 59 20.45 -0.87 0.53
N VAL A 60 21.11 -1.33 1.60
CA VAL A 60 20.50 -1.59 2.89
C VAL A 60 21.42 -1.04 3.97
N ASP A 61 20.88 -0.23 4.86
CA ASP A 61 21.60 0.29 6.02
C ASP A 61 21.42 -0.62 7.23
N ILE A 62 22.47 -0.72 8.04
CA ILE A 62 22.43 -1.42 9.31
C ILE A 62 22.07 -0.40 10.39
N VAL A 63 20.84 -0.44 10.89
CA VAL A 63 20.36 0.52 11.91
C VAL A 63 20.77 0.08 13.31
N GLN A 64 20.73 -1.23 13.58
CA GLN A 64 21.02 -1.77 14.89
C GLN A 64 21.52 -3.21 14.79
N ALA A 65 22.42 -3.59 15.68
CA ALA A 65 22.90 -4.96 15.84
C ALA A 65 22.96 -5.32 17.33
N MET A 66 22.78 -6.60 17.64
CA MET A 66 22.96 -7.17 18.97
C MET A 66 23.81 -8.44 18.89
N PRO A 67 24.70 -8.70 19.86
CA PRO A 67 24.88 -8.01 21.16
C PRO A 67 25.79 -6.77 21.14
N SER A 68 26.55 -6.57 20.07
CA SER A 68 27.56 -5.51 19.94
C SER A 68 27.28 -4.67 18.69
N ASP A 69 27.88 -3.49 18.57
CA ASP A 69 27.72 -2.63 17.38
C ASP A 69 28.37 -3.23 16.13
N ALA A 70 29.31 -4.16 16.31
CA ALA A 70 29.98 -4.88 15.25
C ALA A 70 29.86 -6.39 15.50
N VAL A 71 29.22 -7.10 14.58
CA VAL A 71 28.85 -8.52 14.75
C VAL A 71 29.21 -9.34 13.52
N CYS A 72 29.41 -10.63 13.73
CA CYS A 72 29.65 -11.63 12.69
C CYS A 72 28.37 -12.40 12.40
N VAL A 73 28.01 -12.52 11.12
CA VAL A 73 26.77 -13.20 10.64
C VAL A 73 27.08 -14.52 9.94
N ILE A 74 28.36 -14.89 9.79
CA ILE A 74 28.78 -16.16 9.20
C ILE A 74 28.23 -17.35 10.02
N GLU A 75 27.71 -18.36 9.32
CA GLU A 75 27.33 -19.69 9.86
C GLU A 75 26.32 -19.66 11.01
N THR A 76 25.60 -18.55 11.17
CA THR A 76 24.66 -18.37 12.28
C THR A 76 23.32 -17.88 11.76
N ASP A 77 22.26 -18.40 12.35
CA ASP A 77 20.91 -17.92 12.12
C ASP A 77 20.73 -16.65 12.94
N VAL A 78 20.43 -15.54 12.26
CA VAL A 78 20.24 -14.23 12.85
C VAL A 78 18.80 -13.80 12.62
N GLU A 79 18.16 -13.26 13.65
CA GLU A 79 16.85 -12.63 13.49
C GLU A 79 17.00 -11.27 12.80
N VAL A 80 16.26 -11.07 11.72
CA VAL A 80 16.33 -9.84 10.92
C VAL A 80 14.99 -9.13 10.96
N ASP A 81 15.01 -7.88 11.40
CA ASP A 81 13.88 -6.96 11.34
C ASP A 81 14.10 -5.90 10.28
N PHE A 82 13.04 -5.53 9.56
CA PHE A 82 13.10 -4.56 8.48
C PHE A 82 12.47 -3.23 8.90
N ALA A 83 13.25 -2.16 8.86
CA ALA A 83 12.77 -0.80 9.07
C ALA A 83 12.11 -0.24 7.80
N LEU A 84 11.42 0.89 7.97
CA LEU A 84 10.77 1.60 6.87
C LEU A 84 11.79 2.06 5.82
N PRO A 85 11.50 1.93 4.52
CA PRO A 85 12.43 2.38 3.48
C PRO A 85 12.68 3.89 3.51
N LEU A 86 13.92 4.30 3.20
CA LEU A 86 14.31 5.72 3.19
C LEU A 86 13.64 6.50 2.05
N ASP A 87 13.38 5.85 0.91
CA ASP A 87 12.85 6.46 -0.32
C ASP A 87 11.34 6.78 -0.26
N TYR A 88 10.70 6.75 0.92
CA TYR A 88 9.29 7.14 1.03
C TYR A 88 9.13 8.66 0.84
N ILE A 89 8.95 9.08 -0.41
CA ILE A 89 8.40 10.40 -0.73
C ILE A 89 6.93 10.33 -0.37
N GLU A 90 6.56 10.87 0.80
CA GLU A 90 5.17 11.04 1.17
C GLU A 90 4.46 11.76 0.02
N PRO A 91 3.49 11.11 -0.66
CA PRO A 91 2.76 11.78 -1.73
C PRO A 91 2.16 13.05 -1.13
N PRO A 92 2.20 14.19 -1.86
CA PRO A 92 1.74 15.46 -1.32
C PRO A 92 0.35 15.24 -0.75
N LYS A 93 0.21 15.44 0.56
CA LYS A 93 -1.09 15.35 1.25
C LYS A 93 -2.06 16.11 0.38
N PRO A 94 -3.18 15.52 -0.06
CA PRO A 94 -4.15 16.24 -0.86
C PRO A 94 -4.47 17.49 -0.05
N VAL A 95 -4.08 18.64 -0.61
CA VAL A 95 -4.24 19.93 0.04
C VAL A 95 -5.74 20.06 0.23
N SER A 96 -6.22 19.76 1.43
CA SER A 96 -7.57 20.13 1.79
C SER A 96 -7.57 21.63 1.61
N LYS A 97 -8.30 22.10 0.60
CA LYS A 97 -8.61 23.51 0.43
C LYS A 97 -8.92 24.05 1.82
N PRO A 98 -8.31 25.17 2.25
CA PRO A 98 -8.49 25.65 3.61
C PRO A 98 -9.98 25.76 3.89
N LEU A 99 -10.51 24.86 4.72
CA LEU A 99 -11.77 25.11 5.36
C LEU A 99 -11.53 26.35 6.24
N PRO A 100 -12.35 27.41 6.11
CA PRO A 100 -12.20 28.59 6.94
C PRO A 100 -12.29 28.15 8.41
N LYS A 101 -11.27 28.45 9.20
CA LYS A 101 -11.28 28.31 10.66
C LYS A 101 -12.48 29.08 11.21
N PRO A 102 -13.43 28.44 11.91
CA PRO A 102 -14.21 29.16 12.90
C PRO A 102 -13.47 29.05 14.23
N GLU A 103 -12.85 30.15 14.65
CA GLU A 103 -12.72 30.39 16.09
C GLU A 103 -14.14 30.44 16.66
N LYS A 104 -14.47 29.51 17.57
CA LYS A 104 -15.24 29.74 18.80
C LYS A 104 -15.54 28.45 19.55
N ASP A 105 -15.40 28.58 20.85
CA ASP A 105 -15.66 27.63 21.91
C ASP A 105 -17.11 27.07 21.91
N VAL A 106 -17.24 25.89 22.55
CA VAL A 106 -18.43 25.34 23.25
C VAL A 106 -19.38 24.39 22.49
N LYS A 107 -19.44 23.17 23.03
CA LYS A 107 -20.50 22.13 23.07
C LYS A 107 -20.87 21.31 21.84
N GLU A 108 -20.46 20.05 21.92
CA GLU A 108 -21.16 18.85 21.47
C GLU A 108 -22.66 18.88 21.77
N SER A 109 -23.47 18.88 20.71
CA SER A 109 -24.78 18.23 20.68
C SER A 109 -25.16 18.04 19.21
N SER A 110 -24.88 16.86 18.65
CA SER A 110 -25.49 16.45 17.39
C SER A 110 -26.98 16.24 17.62
N SER A 111 -27.77 17.32 17.55
CA SER A 111 -29.21 17.25 17.68
C SER A 111 -29.78 16.53 16.47
N PHE A 112 -30.29 15.33 16.70
CA PHE A 112 -31.06 14.57 15.73
C PHE A 112 -32.25 15.41 15.25
N VAL A 113 -32.34 15.61 13.93
CA VAL A 113 -33.50 16.23 13.27
C VAL A 113 -34.42 15.12 12.77
N PRO A 114 -35.56 14.86 13.43
CA PRO A 114 -36.53 13.90 12.92
C PRO A 114 -37.11 14.39 11.59
N PHE A 115 -37.56 13.45 10.76
CA PHE A 115 -38.21 13.73 9.49
C PHE A 115 -39.42 14.66 9.70
N SER A 116 -39.32 15.88 9.20
CA SER A 116 -40.37 16.91 9.27
C SER A 116 -41.44 16.74 8.19
N GLY A 117 -41.42 15.65 7.42
CA GLY A 117 -42.42 15.39 6.39
C GLY A 117 -43.77 14.99 6.98
N ARG A 118 -44.85 15.44 6.32
CA ARG A 118 -46.22 15.08 6.68
C ARG A 118 -46.44 13.59 6.40
N GLY A 119 -46.74 12.79 7.43
CA GLY A 119 -47.05 11.38 7.28
C GLY A 119 -48.39 11.15 6.56
N ARG A 120 -48.38 10.42 5.44
CA ARG A 120 -49.60 9.90 4.81
C ARG A 120 -49.87 8.50 5.39
N ARG A 121 -51.03 8.30 6.02
CA ARG A 121 -51.44 6.99 6.53
C ARG A 121 -51.89 6.14 5.36
N LEU A 122 -51.32 4.94 5.27
CA LEU A 122 -51.78 3.92 4.34
C LEU A 122 -52.83 3.08 5.08
N ASN A 123 -54.05 3.62 5.21
CA ASN A 123 -55.20 2.81 5.61
C ASN A 123 -56.02 2.47 4.36
N GLU A 124 -56.11 1.17 4.12
CA GLU A 124 -57.03 0.52 3.20
C GLU A 124 -58.47 0.96 3.52
N SER A 125 -59.07 1.80 2.68
CA SER A 125 -60.52 1.80 2.44
C SER A 125 -60.86 2.72 1.27
N ASN A 126 -61.13 2.06 0.14
CA ASN A 126 -62.15 2.39 -0.84
C ASN A 126 -61.97 3.67 -1.66
N TYR A 127 -61.47 3.43 -2.87
CA TYR A 127 -62.09 3.81 -4.15
C TYR A 127 -63.18 4.89 -4.13
N THR A 128 -63.06 5.69 -5.21
CA THR A 128 -63.97 6.70 -5.75
C THR A 128 -63.66 8.11 -5.29
N ALA A 129 -63.54 9.10 -6.15
CA ALA A 129 -63.32 9.14 -7.59
C ALA A 129 -62.87 10.59 -7.88
N ASN A 130 -62.28 10.78 -9.06
CA ASN A 130 -62.45 11.98 -9.87
C ASN A 130 -61.66 13.27 -9.51
N GLU A 131 -60.75 13.52 -10.46
CA GLU A 131 -60.49 14.78 -11.15
C GLU A 131 -59.35 15.67 -10.62
N ASP A 132 -58.44 15.90 -11.57
CA ASP A 132 -57.65 17.10 -11.80
C ASP A 132 -56.25 17.24 -11.18
N LEU A 133 -55.31 16.64 -11.93
CA LEU A 133 -54.15 17.30 -12.54
C LEU A 133 -53.43 18.40 -11.73
N ALA A 134 -52.26 18.04 -11.20
CA ALA A 134 -50.98 18.71 -11.51
C ALA A 134 -49.88 17.96 -10.75
N ALA A 135 -49.16 17.09 -11.46
CA ALA A 135 -47.85 17.41 -12.02
C ALA A 135 -46.73 17.26 -10.97
N VAL A 136 -45.88 16.24 -11.16
CA VAL A 136 -44.47 16.42 -11.60
C VAL A 136 -43.62 16.85 -10.40
N VAL A 137 -42.53 16.21 -9.99
CA VAL A 137 -41.64 15.15 -10.49
C VAL A 137 -40.73 14.92 -9.29
N ILE A 138 -40.48 13.68 -8.86
CA ILE A 138 -39.12 13.22 -8.54
C ILE A 138 -39.09 11.70 -8.79
N SER A 139 -38.54 11.37 -9.93
CA SER A 139 -38.21 10.03 -10.38
C SER A 139 -36.92 9.54 -9.68
N ASN A 140 -36.98 8.28 -9.26
CA ASN A 140 -35.90 7.29 -9.35
C ASN A 140 -34.89 7.23 -8.19
N THR A 141 -35.32 6.58 -7.11
CA THR A 141 -34.51 5.52 -6.50
C THR A 141 -34.50 4.30 -7.42
N SER A 142 -33.34 3.73 -7.72
CA SER A 142 -33.26 2.31 -8.08
C SER A 142 -32.00 1.69 -7.50
N THR A 143 -32.21 1.03 -6.38
CA THR A 143 -31.48 -0.16 -5.94
C THR A 143 -31.48 -1.25 -7.01
N LYS A 144 -30.48 -2.14 -6.92
CA LYS A 144 -30.61 -3.61 -6.98
C LYS A 144 -29.89 -4.31 -8.16
N LEU A 145 -28.81 -5.02 -7.79
CA LEU A 145 -28.58 -6.48 -7.98
C LEU A 145 -28.35 -7.07 -9.39
N SER A 146 -27.42 -8.04 -9.40
CA SER A 146 -27.25 -9.18 -10.35
C SER A 146 -26.88 -8.79 -11.79
N SER A 147 -26.10 -9.55 -12.57
CA SER A 147 -25.79 -10.98 -12.63
C SER A 147 -24.57 -11.21 -13.55
N GLU A 148 -23.99 -12.41 -13.43
CA GLU A 148 -23.03 -13.05 -14.34
C GLU A 148 -23.44 -12.98 -15.84
N THR A 149 -22.45 -12.95 -16.76
CA THR A 149 -22.15 -14.03 -17.71
C THR A 149 -21.19 -13.59 -18.83
N SER A 150 -20.41 -14.56 -19.26
CA SER A 150 -19.42 -14.62 -20.35
C SER A 150 -19.88 -14.08 -21.70
N ASN A 151 -18.95 -13.46 -22.46
CA ASN A 151 -19.03 -13.43 -23.93
C ASN A 151 -17.66 -13.69 -24.58
N ILE A 152 -17.66 -14.74 -25.41
CA ILE A 152 -16.66 -15.15 -26.37
C ILE A 152 -17.07 -14.55 -27.73
N GLY A 153 -16.11 -14.03 -28.50
CA GLY A 153 -16.33 -13.58 -29.89
C GLY A 153 -15.27 -12.54 -30.30
N GLN A 154 -14.11 -12.98 -30.78
CA GLN A 154 -13.74 -13.00 -32.21
C GLN A 154 -13.68 -11.60 -32.87
N SER A 155 -12.48 -11.15 -33.26
CA SER A 155 -12.19 -10.93 -34.69
C SER A 155 -10.70 -10.64 -34.93
N LEU A 156 -10.13 -11.44 -35.83
CA LEU A 156 -8.76 -11.38 -36.35
C LEU A 156 -8.64 -10.28 -37.40
N LYS A 157 -7.49 -9.60 -37.45
CA LYS A 157 -6.96 -8.99 -38.68
C LYS A 157 -5.43 -8.90 -38.66
N PRO A 158 -4.73 -9.71 -39.48
CA PRO A 158 -3.46 -9.34 -40.10
C PRO A 158 -3.61 -9.35 -41.63
N PRO A 159 -2.54 -9.14 -42.41
CA PRO A 159 -1.54 -8.06 -42.42
C PRO A 159 -1.63 -7.32 -43.79
N SER A 160 -0.69 -6.44 -44.14
CA SER A 160 -0.07 -6.29 -45.48
C SER A 160 0.78 -4.98 -45.57
N PRO A 161 1.55 -4.72 -46.64
CA PRO A 161 3.01 -4.74 -46.58
C PRO A 161 3.64 -3.41 -47.05
N VAL A 162 4.93 -3.17 -46.79
CA VAL A 162 5.70 -2.29 -47.70
C VAL A 162 7.09 -2.88 -47.92
N LYS A 163 7.36 -3.18 -49.19
CA LYS A 163 8.59 -3.73 -49.74
C LYS A 163 9.60 -2.61 -50.02
N ASN A 164 10.83 -2.89 -49.63
CA ASN A 164 12.10 -2.81 -50.39
C ASN A 164 12.66 -1.46 -50.88
N THR A 165 14.01 -1.45 -50.89
CA THR A 165 14.99 -0.80 -51.81
C THR A 165 15.99 0.02 -50.98
N ALA A 166 17.31 -0.12 -51.06
CA ALA A 166 18.24 -0.93 -51.86
C ALA A 166 19.47 -1.27 -50.99
#